data_AF-A0A2K8SG80-F1
#
_entry.id   AF-A0A2K8SG80-F1
#
_cell.length_a   1.000
_cell.length_b   1.000
_cell.length_c   1.000
_cell.angle_alpha   90.00
_cell.angle_beta   90.00
_cell.angle_gamma   90.00
#
_symmetry.space_group_name_H-M   'P 1'
#
loop_
_entity.id
_entity.type
_entity.pdbx_description
1 polymer ?
#
loop_
_entity_poly.entity_id
_entity_poly.type
_entity_poly.pdbx_seq_one_letter_code
_entity_poly.pdbx_strand_id
1 'polypeptide(L)'
;MKKFSNFLIKLKPYKRLYKIFWMVFIIACLFIFQIIMLSLSYAVPHKNGGFYYWIKGLYFLFGESIVEPKSAQGFIFAATVIGCLPIIPIIPILYFTFANWLIQEKLSDKFINVPKDKYLYWTTFIHFSGIAVIFFIIPGLLTYINGGGILPHQAYIAVPGAFSDNIAERIAGVSGIVYYAIGCVFTAIILFWTLWLALCWLGRQIQKLIEVFNQWRLLQKDKKRKLKLEKLDSKKSKKKNN
;
A
#
# COMPACT_ATOMS: atom_id res chain seq x y z
N MET A 1 -11.22 -5.20 34.65
CA MET A 1 -10.58 -6.32 33.90
C MET A 1 -11.57 -7.34 33.31
N LYS A 2 -12.48 -7.95 34.10
CA LYS A 2 -13.44 -8.98 33.58
C LYS A 2 -14.26 -8.52 32.35
N LYS A 3 -14.70 -7.26 32.31
CA LYS A 3 -15.45 -6.68 31.17
C LYS A 3 -14.63 -6.63 29.87
N PHE A 4 -13.34 -6.27 29.95
CA PHE A 4 -12.46 -6.20 28.79
C PHE A 4 -12.09 -7.59 28.27
N SER A 5 -11.81 -8.53 29.17
CA SER A 5 -11.58 -9.94 28.82
C SER A 5 -12.80 -10.56 28.14
N ASN A 6 -14.00 -10.36 28.67
CA ASN A 6 -15.24 -10.81 28.04
C ASN A 6 -15.49 -10.17 26.67
N PHE A 7 -15.16 -8.89 26.50
CA PHE A 7 -15.22 -8.22 25.21
C PHE A 7 -14.26 -8.84 24.19
N LEU A 8 -12.99 -9.08 24.56
CA LEU A 8 -12.00 -9.72 23.70
C LEU A 8 -12.40 -11.14 23.28
N ILE A 9 -12.95 -11.93 24.21
CA ILE A 9 -13.46 -13.29 23.92
C ILE A 9 -14.60 -13.23 22.90
N LYS A 10 -15.51 -12.26 23.03
CA LYS A 10 -16.61 -12.05 22.07
C LYS A 10 -16.14 -11.52 20.71
N LEU A 11 -15.02 -10.79 20.67
CA LEU A 11 -14.45 -10.24 19.43
C LEU A 11 -13.63 -11.27 18.64
N LYS A 12 -13.00 -12.24 19.32
CA LYS A 12 -12.11 -13.26 18.74
C LYS A 12 -12.68 -14.06 17.56
N PRO A 13 -13.98 -14.43 17.51
CA PRO A 13 -14.59 -15.10 16.36
C PRO A 13 -14.57 -14.25 15.08
N TYR A 14 -14.66 -12.92 15.22
CA TYR A 14 -14.66 -11.97 14.12
C TYR A 14 -13.23 -11.60 13.73
N LYS A 15 -12.52 -12.51 13.03
CA LYS A 15 -11.09 -12.39 12.71
C LYS A 15 -10.67 -11.01 12.16
N ARG A 16 -11.51 -10.37 11.33
CA ARG A 16 -11.21 -9.05 10.74
C ARG A 16 -11.40 -7.90 11.72
N LEU A 17 -12.54 -7.85 12.42
CA LEU A 17 -12.80 -6.86 13.48
C LEU A 17 -11.77 -6.97 14.61
N TYR A 18 -11.40 -8.20 14.99
CA TYR A 18 -10.33 -8.46 15.93
C TYR A 18 -9.00 -7.87 15.45
N LYS A 19 -8.63 -8.07 14.17
CA LYS A 19 -7.41 -7.49 13.58
C LYS A 19 -7.46 -5.96 13.57
N ILE A 20 -8.58 -5.36 13.15
CA ILE A 20 -8.79 -3.90 13.14
C ILE A 20 -8.61 -3.33 14.55
N PHE A 21 -9.28 -3.93 15.55
CA PHE A 21 -9.19 -3.52 16.94
C PHE A 21 -7.74 -3.52 17.45
N TRP A 22 -6.99 -4.61 17.23
CA TRP A 22 -5.60 -4.68 17.68
C TRP A 22 -4.67 -3.71 16.94
N MET A 23 -4.87 -3.49 15.65
CA MET A 23 -4.08 -2.50 14.90
C MET A 23 -4.32 -1.07 15.41
N VAL A 24 -5.58 -0.71 15.69
CA VAL A 24 -5.93 0.59 16.29
C VAL A 24 -5.35 0.71 17.70
N PHE A 25 -5.46 -0.34 18.51
CA PHE A 25 -4.90 -0.38 19.85
C PHE A 25 -3.37 -0.19 19.84
N ILE A 26 -2.67 -0.88 18.96
CA ILE A 26 -1.21 -0.72 18.78
C ILE A 26 -0.87 0.72 18.39
N ILE A 27 -1.57 1.31 17.42
CA ILE A 27 -1.35 2.71 17.03
C ILE A 27 -1.54 3.66 18.22
N ALA A 28 -2.60 3.48 19.01
CA ALA A 28 -2.84 4.30 20.20
C ALA A 28 -1.71 4.14 21.23
N CYS A 29 -1.25 2.92 21.49
CA CYS A 29 -0.10 2.68 22.38
C CYS A 29 1.19 3.34 21.86
N LEU A 30 1.45 3.27 20.55
CA LEU A 30 2.62 3.89 19.93
C LEU A 30 2.57 5.42 20.02
N PHE A 31 1.41 6.04 19.82
CA PHE A 31 1.23 7.49 20.01
C PHE A 31 1.44 7.90 21.47
N ILE A 32 0.88 7.16 22.42
CA ILE A 32 1.08 7.44 23.86
C ILE A 32 2.57 7.32 24.21
N PHE A 33 3.23 6.25 23.75
CA PHE A 33 4.67 6.05 23.93
C PHE A 33 5.48 7.22 23.35
N GLN A 34 5.12 7.67 22.15
CA GLN A 34 5.77 8.80 21.48
C GLN A 34 5.64 10.09 22.29
N ILE A 35 4.43 10.41 22.79
CA ILE A 35 4.18 11.58 23.64
C ILE A 35 5.01 11.50 24.93
N ILE A 36 5.08 10.33 25.57
CA ILE A 36 5.86 10.13 26.80
C ILE A 36 7.35 10.35 26.51
N MET A 37 7.91 9.73 25.48
CA MET A 37 9.33 9.87 25.13
C MET A 37 9.71 11.30 24.77
N LEU A 38 8.88 11.98 23.97
CA LEU A 38 9.09 13.40 23.67
C LEU A 38 9.00 14.27 24.92
N SER A 39 8.12 13.96 25.87
CA SER A 39 8.04 14.68 27.15
C SER A 39 9.27 14.43 28.01
N LEU A 40 9.78 13.19 28.08
CA LEU A 40 10.99 12.84 28.83
C LEU A 40 12.25 13.52 28.27
N SER A 41 12.27 13.89 26.99
CA SER A 41 13.39 14.68 26.43
C SER A 41 13.56 16.04 27.13
N TYR A 42 12.50 16.61 27.72
CA TYR A 42 12.57 17.86 28.48
C TYR A 42 13.08 17.66 29.91
N ALA A 43 13.09 16.44 30.44
CA ALA A 43 13.56 16.14 31.79
C ALA A 43 15.10 16.10 31.90
N VAL A 44 15.79 16.31 30.78
CA VAL A 44 17.24 16.19 30.62
C VAL A 44 17.76 17.46 29.92
N PRO A 45 19.04 17.85 30.08
CA PRO A 45 19.59 18.99 29.36
C PRO A 45 19.34 18.88 27.84
N HIS A 46 18.81 19.95 27.25
CA HIS A 46 18.46 20.06 25.84
C HIS A 46 18.64 21.51 25.38
N LYS A 47 18.95 21.72 24.09
CA LYS A 47 18.93 23.04 23.43
C LYS A 47 17.52 23.34 22.92
N ASN A 48 16.93 22.39 22.22
CA ASN A 48 15.55 22.40 21.77
C ASN A 48 14.86 21.13 22.27
N GLY A 49 13.60 21.26 22.70
CA GLY A 49 12.88 20.11 23.23
C GLY A 49 12.44 19.11 22.16
N GLY A 50 12.12 17.87 22.55
CA GLY A 50 11.71 16.84 21.60
C GLY A 50 10.49 17.19 20.74
N PHE A 51 9.52 17.91 21.30
CA PHE A 51 8.35 18.37 20.54
C PHE A 51 8.71 19.41 19.46
N TYR A 52 9.75 20.22 19.68
CA TYR A 52 10.23 21.15 18.66
C TYR A 52 10.68 20.40 17.41
N TYR A 53 11.52 19.38 17.58
CA TYR A 53 11.97 18.55 16.46
C TYR A 53 10.83 17.75 15.83
N TRP A 54 9.90 17.25 16.65
CA TRP A 54 8.75 16.49 16.18
C TRP A 54 7.84 17.31 15.27
N ILE A 55 7.52 18.56 15.65
CA ILE A 55 6.70 19.47 14.84
C ILE A 55 7.40 19.83 13.53
N LYS A 56 8.74 19.97 13.56
CA LYS A 56 9.53 20.24 12.35
C LYS A 56 9.66 19.02 11.42
N GLY A 57 9.31 17.82 11.89
CA GLY A 57 9.19 16.61 11.10
C GLY A 57 10.39 15.65 11.19
N LEU A 58 10.28 14.51 10.50
CA LEU A 58 11.23 13.40 10.60
C LEU A 58 12.68 13.78 10.27
N TYR A 59 12.90 14.70 9.33
CA TYR A 59 14.25 15.18 9.00
C TYR A 59 14.91 15.87 10.22
N PHE A 60 14.16 16.71 10.93
CA PHE A 60 14.67 17.42 12.11
C PHE A 60 14.84 16.48 13.31
N LEU A 61 13.98 15.47 13.44
CA LEU A 61 14.10 14.42 14.46
C LEU A 61 15.37 13.57 14.30
N PHE A 62 15.86 13.33 13.09
CA PHE A 62 17.06 12.51 12.84
C PHE A 62 18.33 13.32 12.53
N GLY A 63 18.20 14.47 11.88
CA GLY A 63 19.33 15.29 11.42
C GLY A 63 19.74 16.32 12.47
N GLU A 64 18.86 17.29 12.77
CA GLU A 64 19.22 18.40 13.66
C GLU A 64 19.28 18.02 15.14
N SER A 65 18.58 16.96 15.54
CA SER A 65 18.67 16.45 16.92
C SER A 65 20.07 15.96 17.29
N ILE A 66 20.98 15.74 16.33
CA ILE A 66 22.38 15.36 16.58
C ILE A 66 23.14 16.44 17.39
N VAL A 67 22.66 17.68 17.39
CA VAL A 67 23.24 18.78 18.18
C VAL A 67 22.82 18.73 19.65
N GLU A 68 21.79 17.92 20.00
CA GLU A 68 21.35 17.72 21.37
C GLU A 68 22.31 16.86 22.20
N PRO A 69 22.30 16.95 23.53
CA PRO A 69 23.02 16.01 24.38
C PRO A 69 22.56 14.56 24.14
N LYS A 70 23.48 13.59 24.20
CA LYS A 70 23.21 12.16 23.95
C LYS A 70 22.00 11.60 24.73
N SER A 71 21.80 12.13 25.94
CA SER A 71 20.69 11.76 26.81
C SER A 71 19.33 12.24 26.28
N ALA A 72 19.22 13.44 25.70
CA ALA A 72 18.01 13.93 25.04
C ALA A 72 17.80 13.26 23.67
N GLN A 73 18.89 13.02 22.92
CA GLN A 73 18.85 12.28 21.65
C GLN A 73 18.24 10.89 21.79
N GLY A 74 18.58 10.17 22.86
CA GLY A 74 18.03 8.82 23.11
C GLY A 74 16.50 8.81 23.18
N PHE A 75 15.90 9.80 23.85
CA PHE A 75 14.44 9.93 23.94
C PHE A 75 13.81 10.34 22.60
N ILE A 76 14.42 11.28 21.89
CA ILE A 76 13.97 11.74 20.56
C ILE A 76 14.04 10.59 19.55
N PHE A 77 15.12 9.82 19.57
CA PHE A 77 15.32 8.65 18.72
C PHE A 77 14.29 7.56 19.05
N ALA A 78 14.08 7.23 20.32
CA ALA A 78 13.09 6.24 20.74
C ALA A 78 11.67 6.65 20.30
N ALA A 79 11.29 7.91 20.51
CA ALA A 79 10.01 8.45 20.04
C ALA A 79 9.83 8.28 18.52
N THR A 80 10.91 8.45 17.75
CA THR A 80 10.85 8.42 16.29
C THR A 80 10.86 6.98 15.75
N VAL A 81 11.79 6.14 16.20
CA VAL A 81 11.99 4.78 15.67
C VAL A 81 10.96 3.81 16.20
N ILE A 82 10.63 3.87 17.49
CA ILE A 82 9.67 2.95 18.10
C ILE A 82 8.26 3.52 17.95
N GLY A 83 8.07 4.83 18.17
CA GLY A 83 6.75 5.46 18.11
C GLY A 83 6.25 5.70 16.68
N CYS A 84 7.06 6.28 15.80
CA CYS A 84 6.59 6.78 14.51
C CYS A 84 6.74 5.78 13.34
N LEU A 85 7.92 5.15 13.19
CA LEU A 85 8.18 4.28 12.03
C LEU A 85 7.19 3.11 11.87
N PRO A 86 6.76 2.40 12.94
CA PRO A 86 5.82 1.30 12.78
C PRO A 86 4.41 1.75 12.40
N ILE A 87 4.03 3.00 12.69
CA ILE A 87 2.70 3.54 12.34
C ILE A 87 2.55 3.65 10.81
N ILE A 88 3.63 3.99 10.10
CA ILE A 88 3.66 4.18 8.64
C ILE A 88 3.11 2.97 7.87
N PRO A 89 3.58 1.72 8.10
CA PRO A 89 2.99 0.55 7.45
C PRO A 89 1.66 0.08 8.05
N ILE A 90 1.37 0.35 9.33
CA ILE A 90 0.13 -0.12 9.96
C ILE A 90 -1.10 0.63 9.40
N ILE A 91 -1.00 1.94 9.15
CA ILE A 91 -2.13 2.76 8.67
C ILE A 91 -2.70 2.23 7.32
N PRO A 92 -1.89 1.99 6.27
CA PRO A 92 -2.40 1.41 5.02
C PRO A 92 -3.04 0.03 5.22
N ILE A 93 -2.43 -0.85 6.02
CA ILE A 93 -2.96 -2.19 6.29
C ILE A 93 -4.30 -2.11 7.03
N LEU A 94 -4.41 -1.21 8.00
CA LEU A 94 -5.64 -0.93 8.74
C LEU A 94 -6.74 -0.45 7.80
N TYR A 95 -6.44 0.52 6.93
CA TYR A 95 -7.38 1.04 5.95
C TYR A 95 -7.93 -0.07 5.03
N PHE A 96 -7.05 -0.87 4.41
CA PHE A 96 -7.51 -1.96 3.53
C PHE A 96 -8.27 -3.05 4.27
N THR A 97 -7.86 -3.38 5.50
CA THR A 97 -8.58 -4.35 6.33
C THR A 97 -9.98 -3.84 6.68
N PHE A 98 -10.11 -2.54 6.97
CA PHE A 98 -11.38 -1.88 7.27
C PHE A 98 -12.29 -1.79 6.04
N ALA A 99 -11.76 -1.34 4.90
CA ALA A 99 -12.51 -1.26 3.64
C ALA A 99 -13.03 -2.65 3.22
N ASN A 100 -12.18 -3.68 3.30
CA ASN A 100 -12.58 -5.05 3.00
C ASN A 100 -13.63 -5.59 3.98
N TRP A 101 -13.55 -5.24 5.26
CA TRP A 101 -14.57 -5.60 6.23
C TRP A 101 -15.92 -4.93 5.90
N LEU A 102 -15.91 -3.63 5.62
CA LEU A 102 -17.12 -2.86 5.30
C LEU A 102 -17.78 -3.36 4.01
N ILE A 103 -17.00 -3.70 2.98
CA ILE A 103 -17.52 -4.27 1.74
C ILE A 103 -18.13 -5.65 1.97
N GLN A 104 -17.44 -6.53 2.71
CA GLN A 104 -17.84 -7.93 2.82
C GLN A 104 -18.89 -8.24 3.89
N GLU A 105 -19.03 -7.41 4.93
CA GLU A 105 -20.02 -7.65 6.00
C GLU A 105 -21.18 -6.65 6.00
N LYS A 106 -21.00 -5.43 5.46
CA LYS A 106 -22.05 -4.39 5.46
C LYS A 106 -22.72 -4.20 4.10
N LEU A 107 -21.99 -4.44 3.00
CA LEU A 107 -22.49 -4.21 1.64
C LEU A 107 -22.85 -5.50 0.88
N SER A 108 -22.30 -6.66 1.25
CA SER A 108 -22.58 -7.93 0.55
C SER A 108 -24.04 -8.35 0.60
N ASP A 109 -24.73 -8.05 1.70
CA ASP A 109 -26.14 -8.40 1.89
C ASP A 109 -27.07 -7.61 0.96
N LYS A 110 -26.60 -6.45 0.47
CA LYS A 110 -27.33 -5.62 -0.51
C LYS A 110 -27.01 -5.97 -1.97
N PHE A 111 -25.93 -6.70 -2.24
CA PHE A 111 -25.43 -6.96 -3.59
C PHE A 111 -25.07 -8.45 -3.79
N ILE A 112 -26.08 -9.30 -3.69
CA ILE A 112 -25.95 -10.78 -3.68
C ILE A 112 -25.31 -11.35 -4.97
N ASN A 113 -25.47 -10.67 -6.11
CA ASN A 113 -25.07 -11.19 -7.44
C ASN A 113 -23.79 -10.58 -8.03
N VAL A 114 -23.01 -9.78 -7.28
CA VAL A 114 -21.80 -9.16 -7.83
C VAL A 114 -20.60 -10.11 -7.65
N PRO A 115 -19.83 -10.44 -8.70
CA PRO A 115 -18.63 -11.27 -8.59
C PRO A 115 -17.59 -10.60 -7.69
N LYS A 116 -17.51 -11.07 -6.45
CA LYS A 116 -16.77 -10.47 -5.32
C LYS A 116 -15.28 -10.28 -5.63
N ASP A 117 -14.66 -11.20 -6.35
CA ASP A 117 -13.22 -11.16 -6.66
C ASP A 117 -12.86 -10.04 -7.65
N LYS A 118 -13.69 -9.85 -8.69
CA LYS A 118 -13.51 -8.74 -9.64
C LYS A 118 -13.80 -7.41 -8.95
N TYR A 119 -14.80 -7.35 -8.09
CA TYR A 119 -15.15 -6.13 -7.36
C TYR A 119 -14.06 -5.72 -6.36
N LEU A 120 -13.52 -6.65 -5.57
CA LEU A 120 -12.43 -6.39 -4.61
C LEU A 120 -11.17 -5.81 -5.27
N TYR A 121 -10.84 -6.28 -6.48
CA TYR A 121 -9.73 -5.75 -7.27
C TYR A 121 -9.95 -4.27 -7.65
N TRP A 122 -11.13 -3.94 -8.20
CA TRP A 122 -11.47 -2.58 -8.60
C TRP A 122 -11.71 -1.64 -7.42
N THR A 123 -12.27 -2.12 -6.31
CA THR A 123 -12.42 -1.30 -5.12
C THR A 123 -11.08 -0.96 -4.51
N THR A 124 -10.12 -1.88 -4.49
CA THR A 124 -8.76 -1.59 -4.02
C THR A 124 -8.13 -0.48 -4.85
N PHE A 125 -8.30 -0.52 -6.17
CA PHE A 125 -7.85 0.53 -7.08
C PHE A 125 -8.54 1.87 -6.79
N ILE A 126 -9.87 1.91 -6.74
CA ILE A 126 -10.64 3.14 -6.48
C ILE A 126 -10.30 3.75 -5.11
N HIS A 127 -10.18 2.91 -4.07
CA HIS A 127 -9.84 3.36 -2.73
C HIS A 127 -8.40 3.87 -2.65
N PHE A 128 -7.47 3.24 -3.39
CA PHE A 128 -6.09 3.71 -3.51
C PHE A 128 -6.01 5.03 -4.29
N SER A 129 -6.77 5.19 -5.37
CA SER A 129 -6.91 6.45 -6.10
C SER A 129 -7.54 7.55 -5.23
N GLY A 130 -8.56 7.22 -4.44
CA GLY A 130 -9.18 8.16 -3.51
C GLY A 130 -8.21 8.66 -2.43
N ILE A 131 -7.40 7.76 -1.87
CA ILE A 131 -6.29 8.12 -0.99
C ILE A 131 -5.29 9.01 -1.72
N ALA A 132 -4.88 8.65 -2.94
CA ALA A 132 -3.94 9.44 -3.74
C ALA A 132 -4.42 10.88 -3.92
N VAL A 133 -5.70 11.05 -4.24
CA VAL A 133 -6.33 12.36 -4.41
C VAL A 133 -6.29 13.16 -3.10
N ILE A 134 -6.62 12.56 -1.96
CA ILE A 134 -6.56 13.24 -0.66
C ILE A 134 -5.13 13.67 -0.33
N PHE A 135 -4.15 12.79 -0.55
CA PHE A 135 -2.73 13.07 -0.30
C PHE A 135 -2.08 13.98 -1.36
N PHE A 136 -2.78 14.28 -2.44
CA PHE A 136 -2.37 15.28 -3.44
C PHE A 136 -3.03 16.63 -3.15
N ILE A 137 -4.34 16.63 -2.89
CA ILE A 137 -5.13 17.84 -2.63
C ILE A 137 -4.72 18.49 -1.32
N ILE A 138 -4.66 17.75 -0.20
CA ILE A 138 -4.36 18.36 1.10
C ILE A 138 -2.97 19.02 1.09
N PRO A 139 -1.88 18.31 0.71
CA PRO A 139 -0.58 18.95 0.68
C PRO A 139 -0.49 20.05 -0.40
N GLY A 140 -1.11 19.86 -1.57
CA GLY A 140 -1.17 20.89 -2.62
C GLY A 140 -2.03 22.12 -2.28
N LEU A 141 -2.93 22.02 -1.31
CA LEU A 141 -3.64 23.18 -0.75
C LEU A 141 -2.80 23.89 0.31
N LEU A 142 -2.03 23.13 1.10
CA LEU A 142 -1.16 23.71 2.13
C LEU A 142 0.03 24.49 1.54
N THR A 143 0.43 24.22 0.29
CA THR A 143 1.48 24.99 -0.40
C THR A 143 1.07 26.45 -0.68
N TYR A 144 -0.23 26.77 -0.76
CA TYR A 144 -0.70 28.16 -0.95
C TYR A 144 -0.26 29.09 0.18
N ILE A 145 0.01 28.54 1.38
CA ILE A 145 0.44 29.30 2.56
C ILE A 145 1.79 30.01 2.30
N ASN A 146 2.64 29.48 1.40
CA ASN A 146 3.92 30.08 1.03
C ASN A 146 4.02 30.39 -0.47
N GLY A 147 2.92 30.90 -1.05
CA GLY A 147 2.89 31.34 -2.45
C GLY A 147 2.95 30.21 -3.48
N GLY A 148 2.81 28.95 -3.05
CA GLY A 148 2.66 27.82 -3.95
C GLY A 148 1.23 27.64 -4.47
N GLY A 149 0.94 26.47 -5.01
CA GLY A 149 -0.41 26.12 -5.47
C GLY A 149 -0.57 24.63 -5.68
N ILE A 150 -1.75 24.24 -6.18
CA ILE A 150 -2.10 22.82 -6.36
C ILE A 150 -1.49 22.22 -7.63
N LEU A 151 -1.10 23.06 -8.60
CA LEU A 151 -0.44 22.58 -9.81
C LEU A 151 1.03 22.29 -9.49
N PRO A 152 1.64 21.23 -10.08
CA PRO A 152 3.01 20.85 -9.76
C PRO A 152 3.99 22.04 -9.86
N HIS A 153 4.04 22.77 -10.96
CA HIS A 153 4.96 23.90 -11.10
C HIS A 153 4.78 25.00 -10.04
N GLN A 154 3.58 25.16 -9.47
CA GLN A 154 3.28 26.11 -8.41
C GLN A 154 3.65 25.53 -7.03
N ALA A 155 3.34 24.26 -6.79
CA ALA A 155 3.70 23.56 -5.55
C ALA A 155 5.22 23.60 -5.28
N TYR A 156 6.05 23.58 -6.34
CA TYR A 156 7.50 23.70 -6.23
C TYR A 156 7.96 24.98 -5.51
N ILE A 157 7.25 26.09 -5.70
CA ILE A 157 7.61 27.41 -5.16
C ILE A 157 7.60 27.38 -3.63
N ALA A 158 6.74 26.55 -3.03
CA ALA A 158 6.67 26.42 -1.58
C ALA A 158 7.81 25.57 -0.99
N VAL A 159 8.45 24.68 -1.77
CA VAL A 159 9.43 23.68 -1.30
C VAL A 159 10.61 24.29 -0.52
N PRO A 160 11.24 25.41 -0.95
CA PRO A 160 12.30 26.05 -0.17
C PRO A 160 11.87 26.43 1.25
N GLY A 161 10.58 26.72 1.45
CA GLY A 161 10.00 27.02 2.76
C GLY A 161 10.15 25.90 3.78
N ALA A 162 10.40 24.65 3.36
CA ALA A 162 10.58 23.50 4.26
C ALA A 162 11.74 23.67 5.25
N PHE A 163 12.69 24.55 4.92
CA PHE A 163 13.86 24.87 5.75
C PHE A 163 13.74 26.24 6.44
N SER A 164 12.63 26.96 6.25
CA SER A 164 12.39 28.25 6.90
C SER A 164 12.19 28.09 8.40
N ASP A 165 12.56 29.12 9.17
CA ASP A 165 12.26 29.18 10.60
C ASP A 165 10.79 29.47 10.91
N ASN A 166 10.08 30.10 9.97
CA ASN A 166 8.65 30.35 10.07
C ASN A 166 7.84 29.05 9.96
N ILE A 167 7.00 28.76 10.96
CA ILE A 167 6.16 27.55 11.01
C ILE A 167 5.24 27.45 9.78
N ALA A 168 4.63 28.56 9.34
CA ALA A 168 3.69 28.57 8.22
C ALA A 168 4.38 28.23 6.89
N GLU A 169 5.55 28.85 6.64
CA GLU A 169 6.37 28.58 5.46
C GLU A 169 6.91 27.14 5.46
N ARG A 170 7.28 26.64 6.64
CA ARG A 170 7.72 25.26 6.85
C ARG A 170 6.63 24.25 6.56
N ILE A 171 5.41 24.47 7.06
CA ILE A 171 4.26 23.61 6.77
C ILE A 171 4.00 23.58 5.26
N ALA A 172 4.04 24.74 4.60
CA ALA A 172 3.83 24.83 3.16
C ALA A 172 4.92 24.07 2.37
N GLY A 173 6.19 24.24 2.75
CA GLY A 173 7.29 23.57 2.06
C GLY A 173 7.37 22.08 2.31
N VAL A 174 7.14 21.63 3.54
CA VAL A 174 7.02 20.19 3.85
C VAL A 174 5.84 19.59 3.08
N SER A 175 4.72 20.32 2.98
CA SER A 175 3.57 19.88 2.17
C SER A 175 3.91 19.80 0.68
N GLY A 176 4.71 20.74 0.16
CA GLY A 176 5.25 20.65 -1.20
C GLY A 176 6.11 19.41 -1.42
N ILE A 177 7.02 19.11 -0.49
CA ILE A 177 7.84 17.88 -0.54
C ILE A 177 6.96 16.64 -0.51
N VAL A 178 5.98 16.60 0.40
CA VAL A 178 5.03 15.48 0.52
C VAL A 178 4.23 15.30 -0.77
N TYR A 179 3.73 16.38 -1.36
CA TYR A 179 3.01 16.37 -2.63
C TYR A 179 3.82 15.68 -3.74
N TYR A 180 5.11 16.01 -3.87
CA TYR A 180 5.98 15.38 -4.87
C TYR A 180 6.40 13.96 -4.52
N ALA A 181 6.80 13.72 -3.27
CA ALA A 181 7.23 12.40 -2.81
C ALA A 181 6.11 11.38 -2.97
N ILE A 182 4.89 11.74 -2.56
CA ILE A 182 3.70 10.92 -2.74
C ILE A 182 3.38 10.76 -4.22
N GLY A 183 3.42 11.85 -5.01
CA GLY A 183 3.24 11.78 -6.47
C GLY A 183 4.19 10.79 -7.15
N CYS A 184 5.47 10.78 -6.77
CA CYS A 184 6.46 9.83 -7.26
C CYS A 184 6.14 8.38 -6.85
N VAL A 185 5.74 8.14 -5.60
CA VAL A 185 5.37 6.80 -5.11
C VAL A 185 4.14 6.27 -5.88
N PHE A 186 3.09 7.08 -6.04
CA PHE A 186 1.91 6.68 -6.81
C PHE A 186 2.25 6.44 -8.29
N THR A 187 3.08 7.28 -8.89
CA THR A 187 3.55 7.09 -10.27
C THR A 187 4.30 5.78 -10.42
N ALA A 188 5.20 5.45 -9.49
CA ALA A 188 5.92 4.18 -9.49
C ALA A 188 4.97 2.98 -9.39
N ILE A 189 3.98 3.04 -8.50
CA ILE A 189 2.98 1.97 -8.33
C ILE A 189 2.15 1.78 -9.60
N ILE A 190 1.70 2.87 -10.23
CA ILE A 190 0.96 2.81 -11.50
C ILE A 190 1.83 2.23 -12.61
N LEU A 191 3.09 2.65 -12.73
CA LEU A 191 4.03 2.10 -13.72
C LEU A 191 4.26 0.60 -13.51
N PHE A 192 4.46 0.15 -12.28
CA PHE A 192 4.59 -1.28 -11.98
C PHE A 192 3.31 -2.04 -12.34
N TRP A 193 2.14 -1.47 -12.05
CA TRP A 193 0.86 -2.09 -12.38
C TRP A 193 0.64 -2.20 -13.89
N THR A 194 0.90 -1.14 -14.65
CA THR A 194 0.75 -1.14 -16.12
C THR A 194 1.74 -2.11 -16.76
N LEU A 195 2.99 -2.15 -16.30
CA LEU A 195 3.98 -3.15 -16.72
C LEU A 195 3.51 -4.58 -16.42
N TRP A 196 2.95 -4.82 -15.22
CA TRP A 196 2.41 -6.12 -14.85
C TRP A 196 1.26 -6.56 -15.77
N LEU A 197 0.32 -5.66 -16.08
CA LEU A 197 -0.77 -5.96 -17.01
C LEU A 197 -0.26 -6.27 -18.43
N ALA A 198 0.75 -5.53 -18.90
CA ALA A 198 1.39 -5.80 -20.19
C ALA A 198 2.06 -7.19 -20.21
N LEU A 199 2.76 -7.56 -19.13
CA LEU A 199 3.36 -8.90 -18.99
C LEU A 199 2.30 -10.01 -18.95
N CYS A 200 1.21 -9.83 -18.21
CA CYS A 200 0.10 -10.78 -18.20
C CYS A 200 -0.54 -10.93 -19.59
N TRP A 201 -0.65 -9.84 -20.35
CA TRP A 201 -1.15 -9.88 -21.72
C TRP A 201 -0.21 -10.65 -22.65
N LEU A 202 1.10 -10.37 -22.59
CA LEU A 202 2.13 -11.12 -23.32
C LEU A 202 2.08 -12.61 -22.99
N GLY A 203 1.97 -12.95 -21.69
CA GLY A 203 1.84 -14.34 -21.25
C GLY A 203 0.64 -15.05 -21.87
N ARG A 204 -0.53 -14.38 -21.99
CA ARG A 204 -1.70 -14.95 -22.67
C ARG A 204 -1.48 -15.17 -24.16
N GLN A 205 -0.75 -14.28 -24.84
CA GLN A 205 -0.44 -14.47 -26.26
C GLN A 205 0.50 -15.67 -26.47
N ILE A 206 1.51 -15.83 -25.61
CA ILE A 206 2.39 -16.99 -25.61
C ILE A 206 1.60 -18.28 -25.36
N GLN A 207 0.67 -18.28 -24.40
CA GLN A 207 -0.20 -19.43 -24.13
C GLN A 207 -1.02 -19.84 -25.34
N LYS A 208 -1.62 -18.89 -26.06
CA LYS A 208 -2.36 -19.17 -27.30
C LYS A 208 -1.47 -19.83 -28.36
N LEU A 209 -0.23 -19.36 -28.52
CA LEU A 209 0.72 -19.95 -29.47
C LEU A 209 1.07 -21.39 -29.08
N ILE A 210 1.28 -21.65 -27.79
CA ILE A 210 1.55 -23.00 -27.26
C ILE A 210 0.36 -23.93 -27.51
N GLU A 211 -0.87 -23.46 -27.30
CA GLU A 211 -2.08 -24.24 -27.56
C GLU A 211 -2.23 -24.60 -29.04
N VAL A 212 -2.02 -23.64 -29.95
CA VAL A 212 -2.03 -23.89 -31.40
C VAL A 212 -0.97 -24.92 -31.80
N PHE A 213 0.24 -24.81 -31.25
CA PHE A 213 1.32 -25.77 -31.52
C PHE A 213 0.98 -27.18 -31.00
N ASN A 214 0.43 -27.29 -29.80
CA ASN A 214 0.01 -28.56 -29.22
C ASN A 214 -1.12 -29.21 -30.02
N GLN A 215 -2.11 -28.43 -30.48
CA GLN A 215 -3.19 -28.92 -31.34
C GLN A 215 -2.64 -29.42 -32.69
N TRP A 216 -1.70 -28.70 -33.31
CA TRP A 216 -1.05 -29.14 -34.54
C TRP A 216 -0.30 -30.47 -34.34
N ARG A 217 0.43 -30.61 -33.23
CA ARG A 217 1.16 -31.84 -32.89
C ARG A 217 0.21 -33.04 -32.67
N LEU A 218 -0.93 -32.81 -32.01
CA LEU A 218 -1.97 -33.83 -31.82
C LEU A 218 -2.57 -34.28 -33.15
N LEU A 219 -2.94 -33.34 -34.03
CA LEU A 219 -3.46 -33.64 -35.37
C LEU A 219 -2.47 -34.46 -36.21
N GLN A 220 -1.16 -34.17 -36.13
CA GLN A 220 -0.14 -34.95 -36.81
C GLN A 220 0.00 -36.38 -36.26
N LYS A 221 -0.11 -36.56 -34.93
CA LYS A 221 -0.12 -37.90 -34.32
C LYS A 221 -1.35 -38.71 -34.75
N ASP A 222 -2.52 -38.09 -34.82
CA ASP A 222 -3.75 -38.76 -35.23
C ASP A 222 -3.75 -39.14 -36.71
N LYS A 223 -3.23 -38.28 -37.60
CA LYS A 223 -3.00 -38.65 -39.02
C LYS A 223 -2.10 -39.88 -39.14
N LYS A 224 -0.99 -39.93 -38.39
CA LYS A 224 -0.09 -41.10 -38.39
C LYS A 224 -0.76 -42.36 -37.84
N ARG A 225 -1.63 -42.25 -36.83
CA ARG A 225 -2.41 -43.39 -36.31
C ARG A 225 -3.45 -43.88 -37.32
N LYS A 226 -4.22 -42.99 -37.94
CA LYS A 226 -5.21 -43.34 -38.98
C LYS A 226 -4.56 -44.05 -40.17
N LEU A 227 -3.44 -43.53 -40.68
CA LEU A 227 -2.68 -44.17 -41.76
C LEU A 227 -2.13 -45.56 -41.38
N LYS A 228 -1.80 -45.79 -40.11
CA LYS A 228 -1.38 -47.14 -39.64
C LYS A 228 -2.57 -48.11 -39.59
N LEU A 229 -3.74 -47.65 -39.15
CA LEU A 229 -4.96 -48.47 -39.11
C LEU A 229 -5.42 -48.85 -40.51
N GLU A 230 -5.47 -47.90 -41.45
CA GLU A 230 -5.82 -48.17 -42.86
C GLU A 230 -4.84 -49.15 -43.53
N LYS A 231 -3.54 -49.07 -43.21
CA LYS A 231 -2.54 -50.06 -43.67
C LYS A 231 -2.74 -51.45 -43.07
N LEU A 232 -3.28 -51.56 -41.86
CA LEU A 232 -3.59 -52.84 -41.23
C LEU A 232 -4.89 -53.44 -41.80
N ASP A 233 -5.90 -52.62 -42.06
CA ASP A 233 -7.18 -53.04 -42.64
C ASP A 233 -7.05 -53.44 -44.12
N SER A 234 -6.25 -52.71 -44.91
CA SER A 234 -5.89 -53.09 -46.28
C SER A 234 -5.07 -54.39 -46.35
N LYS A 235 -4.23 -54.66 -45.35
CA LYS A 235 -3.53 -55.95 -45.24
C LYS A 235 -4.47 -57.09 -44.85
N LYS A 236 -5.43 -56.86 -43.95
CA LYS A 236 -6.44 -57.86 -43.56
C LYS A 236 -7.39 -58.20 -44.70
N SER A 237 -7.86 -57.21 -45.46
CA SER A 237 -8.75 -57.45 -46.61
C SER A 237 -8.05 -58.23 -47.74
N LYS A 238 -6.79 -57.90 -48.07
CA LYS A 238 -5.98 -58.69 -49.01
C LYS A 238 -5.77 -60.14 -48.58
N LYS A 239 -5.71 -60.42 -47.27
CA LYS A 239 -5.55 -61.78 -46.73
C LYS A 239 -6.85 -62.58 -46.65
N LYS A 240 -8.01 -61.93 -46.85
CA LYS A 240 -9.34 -62.54 -46.78
C LYS A 240 -9.91 -62.87 -48.18
N ASN A 241 -9.32 -62.28 -49.23
CA ASN A 241 -9.67 -62.51 -50.63
C ASN A 241 -8.70 -63.46 -51.36
N ASN A 242 -7.71 -64.02 -50.65
CA ASN A 242 -6.91 -65.17 -51.07
C ASN A 242 -7.29 -66.37 -50.19
#